data_AF-A0A9Y3RUK0-F1
#
_entry.id   AF-A0A9Y3RUK0-F1
#
_cell.length_a   1.000
_cell.length_b   1.000
_cell.length_c   1.000
_cell.angle_alpha   90.00
_cell.angle_beta   90.00
_cell.angle_gamma   90.00
#
_symmetry.space_group_name_H-M   'P 1'
#
loop_
_entity.id
_entity.type
_entity.pdbx_description
1 polymer ?
#
loop_
_entity_poly.entity_id
_entity_poly.type
_entity_poly.pdbx_seq_one_letter_code
_entity_poly.pdbx_strand_id
1 'polypeptide(L)'
;MEEASRTRASFSRRVLNGLLLCSGDMEHLDKYMKDKSFVLQLAVCGLRGVTRVILANNPLSGGLILAALYWASPWQGLLGTLGVLASTLTAVITGQDSVEVAGGHHGFNGMLVSLLMGVYSSAGDWYWWLLLPVFLGSATCVFLFSGLSSFLDRWDLPAAVFPFNIIIILYLLCTGPEHPYFPHHSVKPPGALESNATELIALQVIRGIPLGVGQIFACGDLGPSLLILGAVFLYSPLLAVHALLGSAVGTLTGLSTAVRHESLYSGLSGFNGALGCMAVGGFFIFSLWTHLFAIASAFFSAYADIALSNLMGTVGLPACSWAATLVATLMLLLTGSLAAYRIPIGQVRAPERNLQLRSQWEAGNTEERESADEHKGS
;
A
#
# COMPACT_ATOMS: atom_id res chain seq x y z
N MET A 1 6.57 -47.42 -8.62
CA MET A 1 6.35 -46.15 -9.36
C MET A 1 5.08 -45.43 -8.88
N GLU A 2 4.02 -46.16 -8.52
CA GLU A 2 2.75 -45.62 -8.00
C GLU A 2 2.81 -45.10 -6.55
N GLU A 3 3.66 -45.69 -5.71
CA GLU A 3 3.84 -45.27 -4.31
C GLU A 3 4.62 -43.95 -4.18
N ALA A 4 5.57 -43.71 -5.10
CA ALA A 4 6.33 -42.47 -5.22
C ALA A 4 5.48 -41.30 -5.77
N SER A 5 4.48 -41.58 -6.62
CA SER A 5 3.55 -40.55 -7.10
C SER A 5 2.55 -40.12 -6.02
N ARG A 6 2.07 -41.06 -5.19
CA ARG A 6 1.20 -40.79 -4.04
C ARG A 6 1.89 -39.96 -2.94
N THR A 7 3.16 -40.23 -2.65
CA THR A 7 3.95 -39.42 -1.68
C THR A 7 4.22 -38.01 -2.19
N ARG A 8 4.52 -37.85 -3.49
CA ARG A 8 4.72 -36.52 -4.12
C ARG A 8 3.44 -35.68 -4.14
N ALA A 9 2.29 -36.31 -4.42
CA ALA A 9 0.98 -35.66 -4.36
C ALA A 9 0.58 -35.26 -2.92
N SER A 10 0.85 -36.11 -1.93
CA SER A 10 0.65 -35.82 -0.50
C SER A 10 1.50 -34.64 0.00
N PHE A 11 2.79 -34.63 -0.38
CA PHE A 11 3.71 -33.54 -0.06
C PHE A 11 3.28 -32.22 -0.73
N SER A 12 2.97 -32.25 -2.03
CA SER A 12 2.48 -31.08 -2.77
C SER A 12 1.20 -30.52 -2.15
N ARG A 13 0.29 -31.38 -1.67
CA ARG A 13 -0.96 -30.95 -1.03
C ARG A 13 -0.74 -30.34 0.35
N ARG A 14 0.23 -30.84 1.14
CA ARG A 14 0.61 -30.20 2.41
C ARG A 14 1.27 -28.84 2.21
N VAL A 15 2.16 -28.72 1.23
CA VAL A 15 2.79 -27.44 0.88
C VAL A 15 1.74 -26.43 0.41
N LEU A 16 0.81 -26.85 -0.45
CA LEU A 16 -0.30 -26.00 -0.91
C LEU A 16 -1.20 -25.55 0.25
N ASN A 17 -1.55 -26.46 1.17
CA ASN A 17 -2.35 -26.12 2.34
C ASN A 17 -1.60 -25.17 3.29
N GLY A 18 -0.29 -25.34 3.46
CA GLY A 18 0.55 -24.42 4.23
C GLY A 18 0.62 -23.03 3.60
N LEU A 19 0.79 -22.94 2.27
CA LEU A 19 0.78 -21.69 1.53
C LEU A 19 -0.58 -20.97 1.63
N LEU A 20 -1.68 -21.71 1.53
CA LEU A 20 -3.02 -21.16 1.66
C LEU A 20 -3.27 -20.58 3.06
N LEU A 21 -2.75 -21.21 4.12
CA LEU A 21 -2.79 -20.67 5.49
C LEU A 21 -2.00 -19.36 5.62
N CYS A 22 -0.91 -19.21 4.87
CA CYS A 22 -0.08 -18.01 4.88
C CYS A 22 -0.59 -16.89 3.97
N SER A 23 -1.59 -17.15 3.12
CA SER A 23 -2.15 -16.19 2.16
C SER A 23 -3.38 -15.45 2.68
N GLY A 24 -3.77 -14.37 2.02
CA GLY A 24 -4.93 -13.55 2.40
C GLY A 24 -4.80 -12.93 3.79
N ASP A 25 -5.92 -12.70 4.47
CA ASP A 25 -5.97 -11.88 5.70
C ASP A 25 -5.48 -12.59 6.99
N MET A 26 -5.14 -13.88 6.89
CA MET A 26 -4.71 -14.73 8.01
C MET A 26 -5.65 -14.67 9.24
N GLU A 27 -6.98 -14.64 9.06
CA GLU A 27 -7.97 -14.50 10.15
C GLU A 27 -7.87 -15.61 11.23
N HIS A 28 -7.34 -16.78 10.88
CA HIS A 28 -7.08 -17.86 11.84
C HIS A 28 -6.07 -17.46 12.92
N LEU A 29 -5.12 -16.57 12.60
CA LEU A 29 -4.13 -16.05 13.54
C LEU A 29 -4.79 -15.15 14.59
N ASP A 30 -5.87 -14.45 14.25
CA ASP A 30 -6.55 -13.54 15.18
C ASP A 30 -7.11 -14.30 16.39
N LYS A 31 -7.66 -15.50 16.16
CA LYS A 31 -8.12 -16.39 17.23
C LYS A 31 -6.96 -16.85 18.11
N TYR A 32 -5.83 -17.22 17.50
CA TYR A 32 -4.64 -17.67 18.22
C TYR A 32 -3.99 -16.55 19.06
N MET A 33 -4.11 -15.30 18.63
CA MET A 33 -3.50 -14.14 19.26
C MET A 33 -4.24 -13.61 20.49
N LYS A 34 -5.51 -13.97 20.69
CA LYS A 34 -6.34 -13.47 21.82
C LYS A 34 -5.73 -13.78 23.20
N ASP A 35 -5.12 -14.96 23.35
CA ASP A 35 -4.60 -15.44 24.63
C ASP A 35 -3.08 -15.23 24.80
N LYS A 36 -2.47 -14.41 23.93
CA LYS A 36 -1.01 -14.18 23.92
C LYS A 36 -0.62 -12.91 24.67
N SER A 37 0.66 -12.79 24.99
CA SER A 37 1.19 -11.60 25.65
C SER A 37 0.98 -10.35 24.81
N PHE A 38 0.81 -9.21 25.48
CA PHE A 38 0.67 -7.91 24.84
C PHE A 38 1.80 -7.60 23.85
N VAL A 39 3.05 -7.98 24.19
CA VAL A 39 4.22 -7.77 23.31
C VAL A 39 4.05 -8.53 21.98
N LEU A 40 3.58 -9.78 22.02
CA LEU A 40 3.37 -10.55 20.80
C LEU A 40 2.19 -10.00 19.99
N GLN A 41 1.11 -9.57 20.67
CA GLN A 41 0.00 -8.88 20.02
C GLN A 41 0.49 -7.62 19.32
N LEU A 42 1.22 -6.75 20.02
CA LEU A 42 1.79 -5.53 19.46
C LEU A 42 2.70 -5.80 18.26
N ALA A 43 3.53 -6.85 18.31
CA ALA A 43 4.36 -7.25 17.18
C ALA A 43 3.50 -7.64 15.95
N VAL A 44 2.46 -8.45 16.14
CA VAL A 44 1.56 -8.85 15.06
C VAL A 44 0.74 -7.67 14.52
N CYS A 45 0.22 -6.80 15.40
CA CYS A 45 -0.46 -5.55 15.02
C CYS A 45 0.47 -4.66 14.19
N GLY A 46 1.73 -4.53 14.62
CA GLY A 46 2.75 -3.77 13.90
C GLY A 46 3.02 -4.35 12.51
N LEU A 47 3.22 -5.67 12.41
CA LEU A 47 3.42 -6.34 11.12
C LEU A 47 2.21 -6.19 10.19
N ARG A 48 0.98 -6.34 10.71
CA ARG A 48 -0.24 -6.02 9.95
C ARG A 48 -0.22 -4.56 9.51
N GLY A 49 0.18 -3.65 10.40
CA GLY A 49 0.37 -2.23 10.09
C GLY A 49 1.34 -1.97 8.95
N VAL A 50 2.48 -2.65 8.89
CA VAL A 50 3.40 -2.58 7.74
C VAL A 50 2.68 -2.96 6.44
N THR A 51 1.90 -4.05 6.47
CA THR A 51 1.19 -4.57 5.29
C THR A 51 0.03 -3.69 4.85
N ARG A 52 -0.58 -2.90 5.74
CA ARG A 52 -1.69 -1.99 5.39
C ARG A 52 -1.28 -0.91 4.38
N VAL A 53 0.02 -0.58 4.27
CA VAL A 53 0.54 0.30 3.22
C VAL A 53 0.16 -0.21 1.82
N ILE A 54 0.14 -1.52 1.60
CA ILE A 54 -0.26 -2.16 0.34
C ILE A 54 -1.71 -2.67 0.36
N LEU A 55 -2.57 -2.08 1.19
CA LEU A 55 -4.00 -2.43 1.34
C LEU A 55 -4.27 -3.87 1.80
N ALA A 56 -3.29 -4.49 2.44
CA ALA A 56 -3.34 -5.90 2.80
C ALA A 56 -3.26 -6.10 4.33
N ASN A 57 -3.89 -7.17 4.82
CA ASN A 57 -3.93 -7.48 6.24
C ASN A 57 -3.23 -8.82 6.52
N ASN A 58 -1.91 -8.89 6.33
CA ASN A 58 -1.16 -10.14 6.48
C ASN A 58 0.19 -9.92 7.19
N PRO A 59 0.34 -10.36 8.45
CA PRO A 59 1.57 -10.09 9.20
C PRO A 59 2.81 -10.78 8.63
N LEU A 60 2.67 -11.90 7.91
CA LEU A 60 3.80 -12.55 7.26
C LEU A 60 4.31 -11.72 6.08
N SER A 61 3.41 -11.20 5.24
CA SER A 61 3.75 -10.21 4.21
C SER A 61 4.39 -8.96 4.83
N GLY A 62 3.90 -8.50 5.98
CA GLY A 62 4.51 -7.40 6.74
C GLY A 62 5.94 -7.69 7.18
N GLY A 63 6.19 -8.91 7.64
CA GLY A 63 7.54 -9.37 7.99
C GLY A 63 8.49 -9.38 6.80
N LEU A 64 8.02 -9.84 5.64
CA LEU A 64 8.80 -9.83 4.39
C LEU A 64 9.12 -8.41 3.91
N ILE A 65 8.14 -7.50 3.97
CA ILE A 65 8.34 -6.08 3.64
C ILE A 65 9.36 -5.45 4.59
N LEU A 66 9.22 -5.69 5.90
CA LEU A 66 10.15 -5.14 6.88
C LEU A 66 11.57 -5.70 6.67
N ALA A 67 11.71 -7.00 6.37
CA ALA A 67 12.98 -7.61 6.01
C ALA A 67 13.59 -7.00 4.74
N ALA A 68 12.76 -6.67 3.73
CA ALA A 68 13.20 -5.96 2.54
C ALA A 68 13.76 -4.58 2.87
N LEU A 69 13.10 -3.83 3.77
CA LEU A 69 13.58 -2.52 4.20
C LEU A 69 14.91 -2.60 4.96
N TYR A 70 15.06 -3.56 5.89
CA TYR A 70 16.34 -3.79 6.57
C TYR A 70 17.45 -4.26 5.61
N TRP A 71 17.09 -4.99 4.56
CA TRP A 71 18.03 -5.39 3.51
C TRP A 71 18.48 -4.19 2.66
N ALA A 72 17.57 -3.28 2.32
CA ALA A 72 17.88 -2.05 1.58
C ALA A 72 18.72 -1.07 2.41
N SER A 73 18.22 -0.71 3.60
CA SER A 73 18.93 0.14 4.55
C SER A 73 18.48 -0.19 5.98
N PRO A 74 19.38 -0.67 6.85
CA PRO A 74 19.06 -0.93 8.26
C PRO A 74 18.52 0.32 8.99
N TRP A 75 18.96 1.51 8.58
CA TRP A 75 18.45 2.77 9.13
C TRP A 75 16.99 3.00 8.75
N GLN A 76 16.62 2.81 7.48
CA GLN A 76 15.22 2.91 7.04
C GLN A 76 14.34 1.83 7.69
N GLY A 77 14.85 0.60 7.82
CA GLY A 77 14.19 -0.48 8.55
C GLY A 77 13.90 -0.08 10.00
N LEU A 78 14.86 0.53 10.69
CA LEU A 78 14.70 1.03 12.06
C LEU A 78 13.68 2.17 12.15
N LEU A 79 13.77 3.17 11.28
CA LEU A 79 12.83 4.31 11.25
C LEU A 79 11.39 3.85 10.98
N GLY A 80 11.19 2.98 9.98
CA GLY A 80 9.88 2.40 9.69
C GLY A 80 9.33 1.59 10.86
N THR A 81 10.18 0.79 11.53
CA THR A 81 9.80 0.03 12.72
C THR A 81 9.37 0.96 13.86
N LEU A 82 10.15 2.00 14.13
CA LEU A 82 9.83 2.99 15.15
C LEU A 82 8.51 3.70 14.85
N GLY A 83 8.29 4.10 13.59
CA GLY A 83 7.07 4.76 13.16
C GLY A 83 5.81 3.93 13.39
N VAL A 84 5.85 2.66 12.96
CA VAL A 84 4.74 1.70 13.19
C VAL A 84 4.48 1.50 14.67
N LEU A 85 5.53 1.28 15.47
CA LEU A 85 5.37 1.04 16.91
C LEU A 85 4.86 2.29 17.63
N ALA A 86 5.39 3.47 17.31
CA ALA A 86 4.99 4.73 17.91
C ALA A 86 3.51 5.04 17.64
N SER A 87 3.04 4.90 16.40
CA SER A 87 1.64 5.13 16.06
C SER A 87 0.72 4.05 16.63
N THR A 88 1.12 2.77 16.59
CA THR A 88 0.32 1.68 17.17
C THR A 88 0.19 1.82 18.69
N LEU A 89 1.27 2.13 19.39
CA LEU A 89 1.23 2.40 20.84
C LEU A 89 0.41 3.64 21.16
N THR A 90 0.52 4.70 20.37
CA THR A 90 -0.30 5.91 20.53
C THR A 90 -1.79 5.57 20.38
N ALA A 91 -2.16 4.71 19.44
CA ALA A 91 -3.54 4.27 19.26
C ALA A 91 -4.05 3.45 20.47
N VAL A 92 -3.20 2.60 21.06
CA VAL A 92 -3.52 1.87 22.29
C VAL A 92 -3.70 2.84 23.48
N ILE A 93 -2.77 3.77 23.67
CA ILE A 93 -2.78 4.74 24.78
C ILE A 93 -3.98 5.67 24.68
N THR A 94 -4.36 6.08 23.46
CA THR A 94 -5.49 6.98 23.22
C THR A 94 -6.83 6.25 23.17
N GLY A 95 -6.85 4.92 23.31
CA GLY A 95 -8.07 4.12 23.36
C GLY A 95 -8.83 4.05 22.04
N GLN A 96 -8.12 4.02 20.90
CA GLN A 96 -8.74 3.75 19.59
C GLN A 96 -9.37 2.35 19.56
N ASP A 97 -10.24 2.11 18.57
CA ASP A 97 -10.94 0.83 18.45
C ASP A 97 -9.99 -0.37 18.41
N SER A 98 -10.26 -1.36 19.26
CA SER A 98 -9.38 -2.51 19.45
C SER A 98 -9.29 -3.41 18.21
N VAL A 99 -10.34 -3.47 17.38
CA VAL A 99 -10.35 -4.25 16.14
C VAL A 99 -9.52 -3.54 15.08
N GLU A 100 -9.62 -2.21 14.98
CA GLU A 100 -8.76 -1.41 14.10
C GLU A 100 -7.28 -1.51 14.48
N VAL A 101 -6.96 -1.41 15.78
CA VAL A 101 -5.59 -1.54 16.29
C VAL A 101 -5.05 -2.95 16.01
N ALA A 102 -5.84 -3.99 16.32
CA ALA A 102 -5.47 -5.38 16.03
C ALA A 102 -5.28 -5.62 14.52
N GLY A 103 -6.08 -4.96 13.69
CA GLY A 103 -5.99 -4.99 12.24
C GLY A 103 -4.82 -4.16 11.67
N GLY A 104 -4.09 -3.40 12.47
CA GLY A 104 -2.96 -2.58 12.04
C GLY A 104 -3.34 -1.26 11.34
N HIS A 105 -4.59 -0.80 11.45
CA HIS A 105 -5.06 0.42 10.76
C HIS A 105 -4.35 1.70 11.22
N HIS A 106 -3.79 1.71 12.43
CA HIS A 106 -3.08 2.87 12.98
C HIS A 106 -1.55 2.82 12.74
N GLY A 107 -1.01 1.74 12.16
CA GLY A 107 0.44 1.53 12.00
C GLY A 107 1.03 2.14 10.72
N PHE A 108 0.36 1.97 9.59
CA PHE A 108 0.95 2.23 8.27
C PHE A 108 1.26 3.71 7.99
N ASN A 109 0.38 4.62 8.41
CA ASN A 109 0.62 6.06 8.25
C ASN A 109 1.88 6.49 9.04
N GLY A 110 2.03 5.97 10.26
CA GLY A 110 3.21 6.19 11.09
C GLY A 110 4.50 5.70 10.41
N MET A 111 4.46 4.52 9.79
CA MET A 111 5.58 3.96 9.01
C MET A 111 6.02 4.89 7.88
N LEU A 112 5.08 5.30 7.03
CA LEU A 112 5.38 6.07 5.82
C LEU A 112 5.96 7.43 6.16
N VAL A 113 5.42 8.12 7.17
CA VAL A 113 6.01 9.37 7.65
C VAL A 113 7.47 9.18 8.04
N SER A 114 7.79 8.12 8.78
CA SER A 114 9.16 7.87 9.24
C SER A 114 10.11 7.53 8.10
N LEU A 115 9.67 6.70 7.14
CA LEU A 115 10.47 6.36 5.97
C LEU A 115 10.79 7.61 5.15
N LEU A 116 9.80 8.47 4.89
CA LEU A 116 10.03 9.69 4.11
C LEU A 116 10.83 10.75 4.88
N MET A 117 10.68 10.86 6.21
CA MET A 117 11.60 11.67 7.03
C MET A 117 13.04 11.19 6.90
N GLY A 118 13.26 9.87 6.89
CA GLY A 118 14.56 9.25 6.67
C GLY A 118 15.13 9.54 5.29
N VAL A 119 14.39 9.21 4.24
CA VAL A 119 14.85 9.32 2.84
C VAL A 119 15.14 10.75 2.44
N TYR A 120 14.36 11.72 2.92
CA TYR A 120 14.63 13.13 2.62
C TYR A 120 15.68 13.75 3.51
N SER A 121 16.05 13.17 4.65
CA SER A 121 17.04 13.78 5.54
C SER A 121 18.42 13.84 4.87
N SER A 122 19.02 15.03 4.86
CA SER A 122 20.40 15.22 4.40
C SER A 122 21.43 15.14 5.52
N ALA A 123 20.99 14.88 6.76
CA ALA A 123 21.87 14.65 7.91
C ALA A 123 22.57 13.28 7.88
N GLY A 124 22.14 12.39 6.97
CA GLY A 124 22.69 11.06 6.76
C GLY A 124 22.08 9.99 7.66
N ASP A 125 22.44 8.73 7.37
CA ASP A 125 22.01 7.58 8.15
C ASP A 125 22.54 7.66 9.60
N TRP A 126 21.79 7.10 10.54
CA TRP A 126 22.11 7.06 11.97
C TRP A 126 22.12 8.42 12.69
N TYR A 127 21.51 9.45 12.09
CA TYR A 127 21.27 10.71 12.78
C TYR A 127 20.15 10.58 13.83
N TRP A 128 20.55 10.20 15.05
CA TRP A 128 19.62 9.84 16.15
C TRP A 128 18.63 10.93 16.56
N TRP A 129 18.94 12.20 16.34
CA TRP A 129 17.99 13.28 16.60
C TRP A 129 16.73 13.17 15.74
N LEU A 130 16.80 12.54 14.56
CA LEU A 130 15.66 12.28 13.68
C LEU A 130 14.61 11.37 14.33
N LEU A 131 14.97 10.57 15.33
CA LEU A 131 14.01 9.70 16.03
C LEU A 131 12.91 10.50 16.74
N LEU A 132 13.21 11.73 17.17
CA LEU A 132 12.24 12.59 17.85
C LEU A 132 11.10 13.06 16.92
N PRO A 133 11.36 13.75 15.79
CA PRO A 133 10.30 14.11 14.85
C PRO A 133 9.62 12.89 14.25
N VAL A 134 10.33 11.77 14.07
CA VAL A 134 9.74 10.49 13.64
C VAL A 134 8.68 10.03 14.65
N PHE A 135 9.03 9.94 15.93
CA PHE A 135 8.08 9.52 16.97
C PHE A 135 6.85 10.43 17.02
N LEU A 136 7.07 11.75 17.04
CA LEU A 136 5.99 12.74 17.14
C LEU A 136 5.11 12.76 15.88
N GLY A 137 5.70 12.71 14.70
CA GLY A 137 4.98 12.65 13.42
C GLY A 137 4.11 11.42 13.33
N SER A 138 4.67 10.25 13.66
CA SER A 138 3.94 8.98 13.64
C SER A 138 2.82 8.92 14.69
N ALA A 139 3.04 9.46 15.89
CA ALA A 139 1.98 9.59 16.90
C ALA A 139 0.85 10.52 16.41
N THR A 140 1.21 11.63 15.74
CA THR A 140 0.23 12.60 15.23
C THR A 140 -0.67 11.99 14.13
N CYS A 141 -0.15 11.04 13.35
CA CYS A 141 -0.96 10.32 12.36
C CYS A 141 -2.18 9.63 12.98
N VAL A 142 -2.15 9.20 14.24
CA VAL A 142 -3.29 8.55 14.91
C VAL A 142 -4.45 9.52 15.08
N PHE A 143 -4.17 10.75 15.55
CA PHE A 143 -5.21 11.76 15.75
C PHE A 143 -5.82 12.20 14.41
N LEU A 144 -4.99 12.38 13.38
CA LEU A 144 -5.48 12.70 12.05
C LEU A 144 -6.30 11.55 11.46
N PHE A 145 -5.83 10.31 11.58
CA PHE A 145 -6.56 9.13 11.11
C PHE A 145 -7.95 9.06 11.78
N SER A 146 -8.02 9.19 13.10
CA SER A 146 -9.27 9.16 13.86
C SER A 146 -10.26 10.25 13.39
N GLY A 147 -9.79 11.49 13.22
CA GLY A 147 -10.62 12.60 12.75
C GLY A 147 -11.08 12.45 11.30
N LEU A 148 -10.18 12.01 10.41
CA LEU A 148 -10.48 11.77 9.00
C LEU A 148 -11.45 10.59 8.82
N SER A 149 -11.27 9.47 9.52
CA SER A 149 -12.17 8.33 9.48
C SER A 149 -13.58 8.73 9.89
N SER A 150 -13.72 9.47 10.99
CA SER A 150 -15.03 9.97 11.47
C SER A 150 -15.76 10.85 10.43
N PHE A 151 -15.02 11.56 9.58
CA PHE A 151 -15.58 12.36 8.50
C PHE A 151 -15.91 11.51 7.26
N LEU A 152 -14.99 10.66 6.83
CA LEU A 152 -15.05 9.89 5.59
C LEU A 152 -15.98 8.68 5.67
N ASP A 153 -16.23 8.12 6.85
CA ASP A 153 -17.18 7.03 7.09
C ASP A 153 -18.60 7.38 6.64
N ARG A 154 -18.97 8.67 6.59
CA ARG A 154 -20.27 9.12 6.06
C ARG A 154 -20.50 8.73 4.60
N TRP A 155 -19.42 8.49 3.86
CA TRP A 155 -19.44 8.02 2.47
C TRP A 155 -18.86 6.60 2.34
N ASP A 156 -18.63 5.90 3.46
CA ASP A 156 -17.94 4.61 3.53
C ASP A 156 -16.57 4.67 2.82
N LEU A 157 -15.79 5.73 3.08
CA LEU A 157 -14.46 5.96 2.50
C LEU A 157 -13.34 5.76 3.53
N PRO A 158 -12.19 5.17 3.15
CA PRO A 158 -11.13 4.95 4.11
C PRO A 158 -10.36 6.26 4.31
N ALA A 159 -9.89 6.52 5.52
CA ALA A 159 -8.92 7.60 5.76
C ALA A 159 -7.61 7.41 4.96
N ALA A 160 -7.34 6.18 4.50
CA ALA A 160 -6.21 5.83 3.63
C ALA A 160 -4.90 6.41 4.19
N VAL A 161 -4.05 6.93 3.31
CA VAL A 161 -2.77 7.55 3.65
C VAL A 161 -2.84 9.09 3.72
N PHE A 162 -4.04 9.69 3.85
CA PHE A 162 -4.16 11.13 4.06
C PHE A 162 -3.36 11.62 5.29
N PRO A 163 -3.39 10.95 6.46
CA PRO A 163 -2.60 11.36 7.62
C PRO A 163 -1.10 11.42 7.31
N PHE A 164 -0.55 10.40 6.64
CA PHE A 164 0.84 10.38 6.22
C PHE A 164 1.18 11.59 5.33
N ASN A 165 0.42 11.77 4.25
CA ASN A 165 0.69 12.81 3.27
C ASN A 165 0.59 14.22 3.87
N ILE A 166 -0.32 14.46 4.81
CA ILE A 166 -0.42 15.74 5.52
C ILE A 166 0.82 15.96 6.39
N ILE A 167 1.17 14.98 7.25
CA ILE A 167 2.25 15.14 8.22
C ILE A 167 3.62 15.31 7.54
N ILE A 168 3.92 14.50 6.51
CA ILE A 168 5.21 14.60 5.85
C ILE A 168 5.41 15.94 5.15
N ILE A 169 4.37 16.48 4.51
CA ILE A 169 4.45 17.78 3.84
C ILE A 169 4.59 18.92 4.85
N LEU A 170 3.84 18.87 5.96
CA LEU A 170 4.01 19.85 7.05
C LEU A 170 5.42 19.80 7.64
N TYR A 171 5.95 18.60 7.88
CA TYR A 171 7.32 18.43 8.40
C TYR A 171 8.38 19.02 7.46
N LEU A 172 8.30 18.71 6.16
CA LEU A 172 9.26 19.22 5.19
C LEU A 172 9.11 20.75 5.02
N LEU A 173 7.90 21.28 5.01
CA LEU A 173 7.66 22.74 5.00
C LEU A 173 8.25 23.45 6.21
N CYS A 174 8.17 22.86 7.41
CA CYS A 174 8.68 23.47 8.64
C CYS A 174 10.20 23.38 8.78
N THR A 175 10.83 22.34 8.24
CA THR A 175 12.29 22.16 8.36
C THR A 175 13.02 22.96 7.29
N GLY A 176 12.70 22.75 6.02
CA GLY A 176 13.46 23.33 4.90
C GLY A 176 14.84 22.67 4.69
N PRO A 177 15.48 22.88 3.52
CA PRO A 177 16.78 22.26 3.21
C PRO A 177 17.93 22.72 4.11
N GLU A 178 17.87 23.97 4.59
CA GLU A 178 18.91 24.62 5.39
C GLU A 178 18.62 24.57 6.90
N HIS A 179 17.70 23.71 7.36
CA HIS A 179 17.39 23.60 8.79
C HIS A 179 18.63 23.19 9.59
N PRO A 180 18.99 23.88 10.68
CA PRO A 180 20.22 23.57 11.43
C PRO A 180 20.22 22.17 12.07
N TYR A 181 19.04 21.63 12.39
CA TYR A 181 18.92 20.33 13.07
C TYR A 181 18.35 19.21 12.20
N PHE A 182 17.57 19.54 11.17
CA PHE A 182 16.78 18.58 10.41
C PHE A 182 16.79 18.96 8.92
N PRO A 183 17.98 19.15 8.32
CA PRO A 183 18.07 19.55 6.93
C PRO A 183 17.56 18.39 6.04
N HIS A 184 17.04 18.74 4.87
CA HIS A 184 16.51 17.76 3.92
C HIS A 184 16.87 18.07 2.46
N HIS A 185 16.86 17.03 1.63
CA HIS A 185 17.12 17.14 0.19
C HIS A 185 15.95 17.79 -0.55
N SER A 186 16.23 18.83 -1.34
CA SER A 186 15.23 19.43 -2.23
C SER A 186 14.88 18.51 -3.40
N VAL A 187 13.58 18.39 -3.68
CA VAL A 187 13.06 17.62 -4.81
C VAL A 187 13.08 18.45 -6.07
N LYS A 188 13.63 17.88 -7.15
CA LYS A 188 13.58 18.49 -8.48
C LYS A 188 12.31 18.04 -9.22
N PRO A 189 11.58 18.95 -9.90
CA PRO A 189 10.43 18.61 -10.73
C PRO A 189 10.74 17.49 -11.74
N PRO A 190 9.82 16.53 -11.96
CA PRO A 190 10.00 15.49 -12.98
C PRO A 190 10.02 16.03 -14.41
N GLY A 191 9.39 17.18 -14.67
CA GLY A 191 9.42 17.86 -15.97
C GLY A 191 10.58 18.85 -16.16
N ALA A 192 11.52 18.93 -15.20
CA ALA A 192 12.70 19.78 -15.36
C ALA A 192 13.59 19.31 -16.52
N LEU A 193 14.11 20.25 -17.31
CA LEU A 193 14.95 19.94 -18.48
C LEU A 193 16.24 19.20 -18.08
N GLU A 194 16.53 18.09 -18.77
CA GLU A 194 17.78 17.36 -18.66
C GLU A 194 18.66 17.55 -19.91
N SER A 195 19.96 17.82 -19.70
CA SER A 195 20.96 17.79 -20.77
C SER A 195 21.20 16.31 -21.13
N ASN A 196 20.82 15.90 -22.36
CA ASN A 196 20.76 14.50 -22.88
C ASN A 196 19.38 13.79 -22.81
N ALA A 197 18.27 14.54 -22.93
CA ALA A 197 16.90 14.00 -22.90
C ALA A 197 16.51 13.01 -24.02
N THR A 198 17.40 12.66 -24.96
CA THR A 198 17.06 11.81 -26.12
C THR A 198 17.52 10.34 -26.00
N GLU A 199 18.43 10.01 -25.09
CA GLU A 199 18.99 8.65 -24.97
C GLU A 199 18.35 7.86 -23.82
N LEU A 200 17.28 7.15 -24.14
CA LEU A 200 16.51 6.34 -23.19
C LEU A 200 17.00 4.88 -23.20
N ILE A 201 17.34 4.33 -22.04
CA ILE A 201 17.77 2.93 -21.90
C ILE A 201 16.55 2.08 -21.56
N ALA A 202 15.99 1.40 -22.57
CA ALA A 202 14.78 0.58 -22.43
C ALA A 202 14.86 -0.42 -21.25
N LEU A 203 16.03 -1.04 -21.03
CA LEU A 203 16.22 -1.97 -19.91
C LEU A 203 16.06 -1.28 -18.55
N GLN A 204 16.52 -0.04 -18.39
CA GLN A 204 16.37 0.71 -17.14
C GLN A 204 14.91 1.14 -16.91
N VAL A 205 14.19 1.49 -17.99
CA VAL A 205 12.74 1.74 -17.91
C VAL A 205 11.98 0.49 -17.47
N ILE A 206 12.29 -0.67 -18.05
CA ILE A 206 11.67 -1.95 -17.66
C ILE A 206 11.99 -2.29 -16.20
N ARG A 207 13.23 -2.02 -15.73
CA ARG A 207 13.61 -2.15 -14.32
C ARG A 207 12.88 -1.17 -13.40
N GLY A 208 12.50 0.00 -13.91
CA GLY A 208 11.67 0.98 -13.21
C GLY A 208 10.30 0.43 -12.77
N ILE A 209 9.73 -0.54 -13.51
CA ILE A 209 8.42 -1.11 -13.22
C ILE A 209 8.38 -1.83 -11.86
N PRO A 210 9.22 -2.84 -11.57
CA PRO A 210 9.25 -3.46 -10.24
C PRO A 210 9.76 -2.48 -9.16
N LEU A 211 10.63 -1.52 -9.50
CA LEU A 211 11.07 -0.47 -8.57
C LEU A 211 9.91 0.43 -8.14
N GLY A 212 8.95 0.71 -9.02
CA GLY A 212 7.75 1.47 -8.66
C GLY A 212 6.91 0.79 -7.57
N VAL A 213 6.94 -0.53 -7.45
CA VAL A 213 6.32 -1.23 -6.31
C VAL A 213 7.14 -1.02 -5.03
N GLY A 214 8.48 -1.00 -5.13
CA GLY A 214 9.37 -0.70 -4.00
C GLY A 214 9.23 0.75 -3.49
N GLN A 215 9.04 1.71 -4.40
CA GLN A 215 8.86 3.12 -4.08
C GLN A 215 7.60 3.43 -3.24
N ILE A 216 6.64 2.50 -3.17
CA ILE A 216 5.53 2.57 -2.19
C ILE A 216 6.06 2.69 -0.75
N PHE A 217 7.22 2.09 -0.46
CA PHE A 217 7.93 2.17 0.82
C PHE A 217 9.23 3.00 0.73
N ALA A 218 9.34 3.87 -0.28
CA ALA A 218 10.54 4.65 -0.58
C ALA A 218 11.82 3.79 -0.73
N CYS A 219 11.66 2.57 -1.28
CA CYS A 219 12.75 1.63 -1.51
C CYS A 219 13.18 1.67 -2.99
N GLY A 220 14.39 2.17 -3.25
CA GLY A 220 14.96 2.31 -4.59
C GLY A 220 15.80 1.13 -5.10
N ASP A 221 15.99 0.09 -4.29
CA ASP A 221 16.82 -1.07 -4.65
C ASP A 221 16.00 -2.21 -5.26
N LEU A 222 16.51 -2.81 -6.35
CA LEU A 222 15.77 -3.82 -7.10
C LEU A 222 15.51 -5.10 -6.28
N GLY A 223 16.52 -5.63 -5.58
CA GLY A 223 16.38 -6.85 -4.79
C GLY A 223 15.30 -6.74 -3.71
N PRO A 224 15.41 -5.77 -2.79
CA PRO A 224 14.36 -5.44 -1.82
C PRO A 224 12.99 -5.17 -2.46
N SER A 225 12.91 -4.45 -3.59
CA SER A 225 11.64 -4.20 -4.29
C SER A 225 10.98 -5.48 -4.80
N LEU A 226 11.76 -6.45 -5.29
CA LEU A 226 11.25 -7.77 -5.67
C LEU A 226 10.76 -8.57 -4.46
N LEU A 227 11.39 -8.40 -3.29
CA LEU A 227 10.92 -9.02 -2.05
C LEU A 227 9.60 -8.39 -1.57
N ILE A 228 9.45 -7.06 -1.67
CA ILE A 228 8.18 -6.35 -1.42
C ILE A 228 7.09 -6.87 -2.37
N LEU A 229 7.38 -6.98 -3.66
CA LEU A 229 6.45 -7.56 -4.64
C LEU A 229 6.08 -9.02 -4.28
N GLY A 230 7.05 -9.81 -3.84
CA GLY A 230 6.82 -11.17 -3.33
C GLY A 230 5.90 -11.20 -2.12
N ALA A 231 5.99 -10.21 -1.23
CA ALA A 231 5.10 -10.06 -0.08
C ALA A 231 3.66 -9.69 -0.50
N VAL A 232 3.50 -8.82 -1.51
CA VAL A 232 2.18 -8.53 -2.12
C VAL A 232 1.60 -9.81 -2.74
N PHE A 233 2.42 -10.56 -3.48
CA PHE A 233 2.01 -11.81 -4.12
C PHE A 233 1.61 -12.89 -3.10
N LEU A 234 2.35 -13.00 -1.99
CA LEU A 234 2.02 -13.91 -0.90
C LEU A 234 0.63 -13.60 -0.31
N TYR A 235 0.30 -12.31 -0.17
CA TYR A 235 -1.02 -11.90 0.29
C TYR A 235 -2.10 -12.20 -0.76
N SER A 236 -1.89 -11.71 -1.99
CA SER A 236 -2.83 -11.82 -3.11
C SER A 236 -2.10 -11.71 -4.45
N PRO A 237 -2.04 -12.79 -5.24
CA PRO A 237 -1.55 -12.75 -6.62
C PRO A 237 -2.28 -11.72 -7.50
N LEU A 238 -3.61 -11.59 -7.35
CA LEU A 238 -4.39 -10.59 -8.10
C LEU A 238 -3.97 -9.16 -7.75
N LEU A 239 -3.72 -8.88 -6.47
CA LEU A 239 -3.25 -7.56 -6.04
C LEU A 239 -1.83 -7.27 -6.57
N ALA A 240 -0.95 -8.27 -6.58
CA ALA A 240 0.40 -8.15 -7.14
C ALA A 240 0.39 -7.86 -8.64
N VAL A 241 -0.54 -8.46 -9.39
CA VAL A 241 -0.75 -8.13 -10.81
C VAL A 241 -1.19 -6.68 -10.97
N HIS A 242 -2.14 -6.19 -10.16
CA HIS A 242 -2.56 -4.78 -10.21
C HIS A 242 -1.42 -3.83 -9.82
N ALA A 243 -0.58 -4.19 -8.84
CA ALA A 243 0.60 -3.41 -8.47
C ALA A 243 1.56 -3.23 -9.65
N LEU A 244 1.92 -4.34 -10.33
CA LEU A 244 2.80 -4.30 -11.50
C LEU A 244 2.18 -3.58 -12.69
N LEU A 245 0.92 -3.86 -13.00
CA LEU A 245 0.21 -3.20 -14.10
C LEU A 245 0.10 -1.69 -13.85
N GLY A 246 -0.23 -1.29 -12.62
CA GLY A 246 -0.30 0.13 -12.26
C GLY A 246 1.06 0.82 -12.36
N SER A 247 2.13 0.16 -11.91
CA SER A 247 3.50 0.68 -12.05
C SER A 247 3.93 0.80 -13.52
N ALA A 248 3.58 -0.19 -14.35
CA ALA A 248 3.83 -0.16 -15.79
C ALA A 248 3.07 0.98 -16.47
N VAL A 249 1.78 1.14 -16.16
CA VAL A 249 0.96 2.25 -16.66
C VAL A 249 1.55 3.59 -16.23
N GLY A 250 1.97 3.74 -14.97
CA GLY A 250 2.61 4.97 -14.50
C GLY A 250 3.93 5.29 -15.22
N THR A 251 4.75 4.27 -15.46
CA THR A 251 5.98 4.38 -16.26
C THR A 251 5.68 4.83 -17.69
N LEU A 252 4.65 4.26 -18.33
CA LEU A 252 4.19 4.67 -19.67
C LEU A 252 3.65 6.10 -19.68
N THR A 253 2.91 6.51 -18.64
CA THR A 253 2.46 7.90 -18.50
C THR A 253 3.65 8.84 -18.39
N GLY A 254 4.66 8.51 -17.58
CA GLY A 254 5.90 9.28 -17.48
C GLY A 254 6.63 9.43 -18.82
N LEU A 255 6.72 8.35 -19.61
CA LEU A 255 7.25 8.40 -20.97
C LEU A 255 6.45 9.33 -21.87
N SER A 256 5.11 9.26 -21.80
CA SER A 256 4.23 10.08 -22.65
C SER A 256 4.37 11.59 -22.39
N THR A 257 4.76 11.97 -21.18
CA THR A 257 4.98 13.36 -20.78
C THR A 257 6.46 13.74 -20.75
N ALA A 258 7.35 12.88 -21.25
CA ALA A 258 8.80 13.08 -21.29
C ALA A 258 9.39 13.51 -19.93
N VAL A 259 9.02 12.83 -18.84
CA VAL A 259 9.65 13.06 -17.54
C VAL A 259 11.12 12.68 -17.58
N ARG A 260 11.88 13.25 -16.64
CA ARG A 260 13.29 12.94 -16.40
C ARG A 260 13.58 11.45 -16.32
N HIS A 261 14.72 11.05 -16.86
CA HIS A 261 15.13 9.65 -16.89
C HIS A 261 15.25 9.05 -15.49
N GLU A 262 15.73 9.83 -14.52
CA GLU A 262 15.85 9.41 -13.13
C GLU A 262 14.50 8.97 -12.55
N SER A 263 13.40 9.70 -12.85
CA SER A 263 12.06 9.37 -12.37
C SER A 263 11.55 8.04 -12.94
N LEU A 264 11.92 7.72 -14.19
CA LEU A 264 11.59 6.45 -14.84
C LEU A 264 12.44 5.31 -14.28
N TYR A 265 13.75 5.49 -14.18
CA TYR A 265 14.70 4.43 -13.82
C TYR A 265 14.63 4.06 -12.34
N SER A 266 14.29 5.02 -11.47
CA SER A 266 14.10 4.78 -10.03
C SER A 266 12.72 4.24 -9.66
N GLY A 267 11.78 4.17 -10.62
CA GLY A 267 10.39 3.77 -10.38
C GLY A 267 9.50 4.84 -9.76
N LEU A 268 9.98 6.07 -9.56
CA LEU A 268 9.19 7.18 -9.01
C LEU A 268 7.97 7.53 -9.88
N SER A 269 8.04 7.35 -11.19
CA SER A 269 6.86 7.53 -12.07
C SER A 269 5.82 6.41 -11.97
N GLY A 270 6.15 5.28 -11.32
CA GLY A 270 5.30 4.09 -11.29
C GLY A 270 4.44 3.97 -10.02
N PHE A 271 4.95 4.37 -8.85
CA PHE A 271 4.35 3.95 -7.58
C PHE A 271 2.95 4.52 -7.31
N ASN A 272 2.66 5.77 -7.68
CA ASN A 272 1.31 6.32 -7.58
C ASN A 272 0.33 5.58 -8.52
N GLY A 273 0.79 5.19 -9.71
CA GLY A 273 0.02 4.33 -10.62
C GLY A 273 -0.27 2.95 -10.02
N ALA A 274 0.73 2.34 -9.35
CA ALA A 274 0.58 1.07 -8.63
C ALA A 274 -0.48 1.18 -7.52
N LEU A 275 -0.38 2.20 -6.66
CA LEU A 275 -1.34 2.44 -5.58
C LEU A 275 -2.77 2.67 -6.09
N GLY A 276 -2.95 3.48 -7.13
CA GLY A 276 -4.26 3.72 -7.75
C GLY A 276 -4.88 2.43 -8.31
N CYS A 277 -4.08 1.64 -9.04
CA CYS A 277 -4.51 0.36 -9.59
C CYS A 277 -4.90 -0.64 -8.49
N MET A 278 -4.06 -0.75 -7.45
CA MET A 278 -4.30 -1.62 -6.29
C MET A 278 -5.53 -1.21 -5.51
N ALA A 279 -5.79 0.10 -5.36
CA ALA A 279 -6.97 0.58 -4.65
C ALA A 279 -8.26 0.09 -5.32
N VAL A 280 -8.41 0.31 -6.63
CA VAL A 280 -9.59 -0.21 -7.34
C VAL A 280 -9.61 -1.75 -7.33
N GLY A 281 -8.47 -2.41 -7.55
CA GLY A 281 -8.36 -3.87 -7.54
C GLY A 281 -8.62 -4.53 -6.18
N GLY A 282 -8.50 -3.78 -5.08
CA GLY A 282 -8.77 -4.24 -3.71
C GLY A 282 -10.17 -3.91 -3.21
N PHE A 283 -10.67 -2.70 -3.49
CA PHE A 283 -11.96 -2.21 -2.99
C PHE A 283 -13.15 -2.53 -3.89
N PHE A 284 -12.91 -3.03 -5.11
CA PHE A 284 -13.98 -3.49 -6.00
C PHE A 284 -13.84 -4.98 -6.28
N ILE A 285 -14.98 -5.65 -6.42
CA ILE A 285 -14.99 -7.06 -6.81
C ILE A 285 -14.45 -7.18 -8.23
N PHE A 286 -13.53 -8.13 -8.43
CA PHE A 286 -12.86 -8.32 -9.71
C PHE A 286 -13.86 -8.68 -10.83
N SER A 287 -13.77 -7.95 -11.93
CA SER A 287 -14.49 -8.14 -13.18
C SER A 287 -13.70 -7.48 -14.31
N LEU A 288 -14.02 -7.75 -15.58
CA LEU A 288 -13.37 -7.07 -16.69
C LEU A 288 -13.54 -5.54 -16.61
N TRP A 289 -14.71 -5.06 -16.20
CA TRP A 289 -15.00 -3.63 -16.12
C TRP A 289 -14.27 -2.94 -14.97
N THR A 290 -14.24 -3.57 -13.79
CA THR A 290 -13.48 -3.05 -12.64
C THR A 290 -11.97 -3.14 -12.87
N HIS A 291 -11.50 -4.11 -13.66
CA HIS A 291 -10.12 -4.19 -14.09
C HIS A 291 -9.72 -3.05 -15.03
N LEU A 292 -10.55 -2.75 -16.05
CA LEU A 292 -10.35 -1.57 -16.91
C LEU A 292 -10.41 -0.27 -16.11
N PHE A 293 -11.31 -0.20 -15.13
CA PHE A 293 -11.41 0.93 -14.20
C PHE A 293 -10.14 1.08 -13.33
N ALA A 294 -9.53 -0.02 -12.89
CA ALA A 294 -8.27 0.02 -12.16
C ALA A 294 -7.11 0.55 -13.02
N ILE A 295 -7.05 0.17 -14.30
CA ILE A 295 -6.07 0.70 -15.26
C ILE A 295 -6.29 2.21 -15.47
N ALA A 296 -7.54 2.66 -15.59
CA ALA A 296 -7.87 4.08 -15.67
C ALA A 296 -7.46 4.85 -14.41
N SER A 297 -7.68 4.27 -13.23
CA SER A 297 -7.22 4.83 -11.94
C SER A 297 -5.70 4.94 -11.87
N ALA A 298 -4.98 3.93 -12.37
CA ALA A 298 -3.52 3.94 -12.45
C ALA A 298 -3.00 5.08 -13.33
N PHE A 299 -3.58 5.23 -14.53
CA PHE A 299 -3.24 6.29 -15.46
C PHE A 299 -3.48 7.67 -14.83
N PHE A 300 -4.66 7.88 -14.25
CA PHE A 300 -5.01 9.16 -13.65
C PHE A 300 -4.16 9.47 -12.42
N SER A 301 -3.85 8.47 -11.58
CA SER A 301 -2.95 8.62 -10.43
C SER A 301 -1.55 9.02 -10.86
N ALA A 302 -1.00 8.39 -11.90
CA ALA A 302 0.33 8.72 -12.41
C ALA A 302 0.37 10.11 -13.07
N TYR A 303 -0.66 10.47 -13.85
CA TYR A 303 -0.72 11.79 -14.48
C TYR A 303 -0.86 12.91 -13.42
N ALA A 304 -1.72 12.69 -12.43
CA ALA A 304 -1.88 13.60 -11.30
C ALA A 304 -0.60 13.71 -10.46
N ASP A 305 0.15 12.62 -10.29
CA ASP A 305 1.44 12.64 -9.61
C ASP A 305 2.46 13.50 -10.35
N ILE A 306 2.60 13.33 -11.66
CA ILE A 306 3.52 14.15 -12.47
C ILE A 306 3.15 15.63 -12.36
N ALA A 307 1.86 15.97 -12.47
CA ALA A 307 1.38 17.34 -12.35
C ALA A 307 1.66 17.94 -10.96
N LEU A 308 1.33 17.20 -9.90
CA LEU A 308 1.53 17.65 -8.52
C LEU A 308 3.02 17.72 -8.16
N SER A 309 3.83 16.76 -8.61
CA SER A 309 5.27 16.75 -8.42
C SER A 309 5.96 17.91 -9.14
N ASN A 310 5.47 18.30 -10.32
CA ASN A 310 5.94 19.51 -10.99
C ASN A 310 5.61 20.77 -10.19
N LEU A 311 4.38 20.87 -9.67
CA LEU A 311 3.95 22.00 -8.84
C LEU A 311 4.75 22.09 -7.53
N MET A 312 4.81 21.00 -6.76
CA MET A 312 5.48 20.96 -5.46
C MET A 312 7.00 21.05 -5.58
N GLY A 313 7.58 20.53 -6.67
CA GLY A 313 9.00 20.68 -6.96
C GLY A 313 9.44 22.13 -7.16
N THR A 314 8.53 23.07 -7.47
CA THR A 314 8.88 24.51 -7.56
C THR A 314 9.29 25.09 -6.20
N VAL A 315 8.81 24.49 -5.11
CA VAL A 315 9.17 24.84 -3.72
C VAL A 315 10.07 23.77 -3.09
N GLY A 316 10.62 22.85 -3.89
CA GLY A 316 11.54 21.81 -3.46
C GLY A 316 10.91 20.63 -2.73
N LEU A 317 9.59 20.44 -2.80
CA LEU A 317 8.87 19.40 -2.07
C LEU A 317 8.40 18.25 -2.96
N PRO A 318 8.29 17.03 -2.40
CA PRO A 318 7.68 15.90 -3.10
C PRO A 318 6.15 15.97 -3.11
N ALA A 319 5.52 15.34 -4.11
CA ALA A 319 4.07 15.08 -4.09
C ALA A 319 3.68 13.90 -3.19
N CYS A 320 4.64 13.04 -2.83
CA CYS A 320 4.40 11.80 -2.10
C CYS A 320 3.30 10.96 -2.78
N SER A 321 2.33 10.45 -2.01
CA SER A 321 1.22 9.65 -2.52
C SER A 321 -0.09 10.43 -2.60
N TRP A 322 -0.06 11.78 -2.55
CA TRP A 322 -1.25 12.62 -2.60
C TRP A 322 -2.08 12.32 -3.86
N ALA A 323 -1.42 12.15 -5.00
CA ALA A 323 -2.07 11.87 -6.27
C ALA A 323 -2.88 10.58 -6.23
N ALA A 324 -2.26 9.44 -5.90
CA ALA A 324 -2.97 8.17 -5.78
C ALA A 324 -4.07 8.21 -4.71
N THR A 325 -3.83 8.90 -3.59
CA THR A 325 -4.81 9.01 -2.49
C THR A 325 -6.07 9.75 -2.93
N LEU A 326 -5.91 10.91 -3.57
CA LEU A 326 -7.03 11.71 -4.08
C LEU A 326 -7.77 10.98 -5.19
N VAL A 327 -7.03 10.38 -6.13
CA VAL A 327 -7.61 9.63 -7.25
C VAL A 327 -8.37 8.40 -6.75
N ALA A 328 -7.79 7.58 -5.89
CA ALA A 328 -8.46 6.41 -5.32
C ALA A 328 -9.73 6.80 -4.57
N THR A 329 -9.68 7.88 -3.78
CA THR A 329 -10.87 8.41 -3.08
C THR A 329 -11.96 8.82 -4.06
N LEU A 330 -11.60 9.51 -5.16
CA LEU A 330 -12.54 9.87 -6.21
C LEU A 330 -13.13 8.63 -6.90
N MET A 331 -12.30 7.61 -7.18
CA MET A 331 -12.77 6.37 -7.81
C MET A 331 -13.76 5.62 -6.92
N LEU A 332 -13.57 5.64 -5.59
CA LEU A 332 -14.50 5.03 -4.62
C LEU A 332 -15.84 5.77 -4.53
N LEU A 333 -15.86 7.08 -4.82
CA LEU A 333 -17.08 7.89 -4.87
C LEU A 333 -17.86 7.77 -6.18
N LEU A 334 -17.31 7.07 -7.18
CA LEU A 334 -17.95 6.94 -8.48
C LEU A 334 -19.33 6.28 -8.37
N THR A 335 -20.33 6.88 -9.01
CA THR A 335 -21.70 6.35 -9.10
C THR A 335 -21.92 5.60 -10.43
N GLY A 336 -23.06 4.95 -10.58
CA GLY A 336 -23.41 4.19 -11.78
C GLY A 336 -23.16 2.69 -11.64
N SER A 337 -23.04 1.98 -12.76
CA SER A 337 -22.99 0.50 -12.77
C SER A 337 -21.77 -0.10 -12.05
N LEU A 338 -20.63 0.60 -12.07
CA LEU A 338 -19.42 0.17 -11.36
C LEU A 338 -19.57 0.27 -9.84
N ALA A 339 -20.42 1.16 -9.33
CA ALA A 339 -20.65 1.30 -7.89
C ALA A 339 -21.23 0.02 -7.27
N ALA A 340 -21.96 -0.79 -8.05
CA ALA A 340 -22.49 -2.08 -7.60
C ALA A 340 -21.39 -3.13 -7.31
N TYR A 341 -20.16 -2.89 -7.78
CA TYR A 341 -19.01 -3.76 -7.54
C TYR A 341 -18.18 -3.28 -6.33
N ARG A 342 -18.45 -2.10 -5.79
CA ARG A 342 -17.71 -1.55 -4.65
C ARG A 342 -18.03 -2.36 -3.39
N ILE A 343 -16.99 -2.70 -2.65
CA ILE A 343 -17.07 -3.45 -1.41
C ILE A 343 -17.10 -2.45 -0.24
N PRO A 344 -18.05 -2.58 0.70
CA PRO A 344 -18.03 -1.77 1.93
C PRO A 344 -16.73 -1.95 2.70
N ILE A 345 -16.14 -0.89 3.25
CA ILE A 345 -14.76 -0.93 3.75
C ILE A 345 -14.54 -1.99 4.82
N GLY A 346 -15.47 -2.12 5.77
CA GLY A 346 -15.38 -3.11 6.84
C GLY A 346 -15.39 -4.57 6.35
N GLN A 347 -15.83 -4.80 5.12
CA GLN A 347 -15.96 -6.11 4.49
C GLN A 347 -14.83 -6.42 3.50
N VAL A 348 -13.95 -5.47 3.20
CA VAL A 348 -12.84 -5.67 2.27
C VAL A 348 -11.90 -6.76 2.81
N ARG A 349 -11.60 -7.73 1.95
CA ARG A 349 -10.64 -8.81 2.16
C ARG A 349 -9.70 -8.91 0.96
N ALA A 350 -8.85 -9.93 0.91
CA ALA A 350 -8.05 -10.22 -0.27
C ALA A 350 -8.93 -10.33 -1.55
N PRO A 351 -8.49 -9.79 -2.71
CA PRO A 351 -9.26 -9.80 -3.96
C PRO A 351 -9.85 -11.15 -4.35
N GLU A 352 -9.08 -12.24 -4.20
CA GLU A 352 -9.53 -13.60 -4.48
C GLU A 352 -10.69 -14.02 -3.58
N ARG A 353 -10.66 -13.61 -2.31
CA ARG A 353 -11.71 -13.90 -1.34
C ARG A 353 -12.97 -13.11 -1.64
N ASN A 354 -12.84 -11.83 -1.99
CA ASN A 354 -13.96 -10.97 -2.38
C ASN A 354 -14.70 -11.57 -3.60
N LEU A 355 -13.97 -12.09 -4.58
CA LEU A 355 -14.53 -12.75 -5.75
C LEU A 355 -15.31 -14.02 -5.38
N GLN A 356 -14.77 -14.86 -4.49
CA GLN A 356 -15.44 -16.09 -4.03
C GLN A 356 -16.73 -15.79 -3.27
N LEU A 357 -16.72 -14.80 -2.37
CA LEU A 357 -17.91 -14.44 -1.58
C LEU A 357 -19.05 -13.97 -2.48
N ARG A 358 -18.75 -13.23 -3.54
CA ARG A 358 -19.75 -12.85 -4.54
C ARG A 358 -20.37 -14.05 -5.24
N SER A 359 -19.57 -15.00 -5.71
CA SER A 359 -20.11 -16.18 -6.38
C SER A 359 -21.04 -17.00 -5.47
N GLN A 360 -20.78 -16.99 -4.16
CA GLN A 360 -21.64 -17.65 -3.18
C GLN A 360 -22.96 -16.89 -2.98
N TRP A 361 -22.93 -15.56 -2.93
CA TRP A 361 -24.15 -14.74 -2.86
C TRP A 361 -25.02 -14.88 -4.12
N GLU A 362 -24.41 -14.92 -5.30
CA GLU A 362 -25.13 -15.13 -6.56
C GLU A 362 -25.72 -16.55 -6.67
N ALA A 363 -25.01 -17.57 -6.16
CA ALA A 363 -25.52 -18.96 -6.13
C ALA A 363 -26.68 -19.12 -5.13
N GLY A 364 -26.57 -18.61 -3.91
CA GLY A 364 -27.62 -18.71 -2.89
C GLY A 364 -28.92 -18.00 -3.28
N ASN A 365 -28.82 -16.84 -3.93
CA ASN A 365 -30.01 -16.13 -4.47
C ASN A 365 -30.69 -16.89 -5.62
N THR A 366 -29.96 -17.74 -6.34
CA THR A 366 -30.52 -18.58 -7.41
C THR A 366 -31.31 -19.75 -6.80
N GLU A 367 -30.75 -20.42 -5.79
CA GLU A 367 -31.44 -21.51 -5.06
C GLU A 367 -32.71 -21.03 -4.32
N GLU A 368 -32.69 -19.82 -3.74
CA GLU A 368 -33.88 -19.20 -3.14
C GLU A 368 -34.96 -18.83 -4.17
N ARG A 369 -34.58 -18.48 -5.41
CA ARG A 369 -35.54 -18.22 -6.50
C ARG A 369 -36.14 -19.50 -7.06
N GLU A 370 -35.33 -20.53 -7.25
CA GLU A 370 -35.80 -21.84 -7.73
C GLU A 370 -36.75 -22.50 -6.72
N SER A 371 -36.46 -22.41 -5.43
CA SER A 371 -37.36 -22.92 -4.37
C SER A 371 -38.65 -22.10 -4.21
N ALA A 372 -38.60 -20.78 -4.44
CA ALA A 372 -39.80 -19.93 -4.42
C ALA A 372 -40.73 -20.15 -5.62
N ASP A 373 -40.18 -20.51 -6.78
CA ASP A 373 -40.96 -20.86 -7.98
C ASP A 373 -41.55 -22.28 -7.88
N GLU A 374 -40.86 -23.24 -7.26
CA GLU A 374 -41.43 -24.56 -6.94
C GLU A 374 -42.60 -24.47 -5.96
N HIS A 375 -42.55 -23.57 -4.96
CA HIS A 375 -43.66 -23.36 -4.01
C HIS A 375 -44.86 -22.58 -4.57
N LYS A 376 -44.71 -21.88 -5.69
CA LYS A 376 -45.84 -21.22 -6.39
C LYS A 376 -46.46 -22.10 -7.49
N GLY A 377 -45.82 -23.21 -7.82
CA GLY A 377 -46.29 -24.18 -8.81
C GLY A 377 -47.09 -25.37 -8.24
N SER A 378 -47.20 -25.48 -6.91
CA SER A 378 -48.03 -26.47 -6.20
C SER A 378 -49.31 -25.83 -5.66
#